data_AF-A0A2T5UPY4-F1
#
_entry.id   AF-A0A2T5UPY4-F1
#
_cell.length_a   1.000
_cell.length_b   1.000
_cell.length_c   1.000
_cell.angle_alpha   90.00
_cell.angle_beta   90.00
_cell.angle_gamma   90.00
#
_symmetry.space_group_name_H-M   'P 1'
#
loop_
_entity.id
_entity.type
_entity.pdbx_description
1 polymer ?
#
loop_
_entity_poly.entity_id
_entity_poly.type
_entity_poly.pdbx_seq_one_letter_code
_entity_poly.pdbx_strand_id
1 'polypeptide(L)'
;MSETPYRPDICIYRDKDIHSFAGAWVVHRRWADIEFRGCPDGATPPLECVDGRHVLIVGCQLSLYDLERMATRAASIIVLSRHKTGEGPLGRIRRLGYGQATWKKVGGVLADLASEPCGNLLSLGDFDTSSAHLAWNFCFLRERIPELVFDLEDNDLRLWRRKGSSLTLMYLRSAGFSFAEWDRLDRQYLLNPRGFRAQGLVVSQFVEHVVSQIAGAATVQAFVGYSGVPVAFTPHEFAGEVADRLLRTHRHAPFVVTVVRDRDEVWFHLRTAGRREDMGEIARRYGGDGSANEARFQADPMAAFSEIYWLLPQAPRLLKDAEVARVAHEVNRAYCAALGDDSQVGWAAAPEWQRSSAIAGVAYHRRNPTAAPSASHESWMAQKLADGWTYGEVKDPGAKTHPCLVRFADLPVEQRTKDYLFSAVVRALSDAVGTRTTADE
;
A
#
# COMPACT_ATOMS: atom_id res chain seq x y z
N MET A 1 -31.57 -28.06 5.53
CA MET A 1 -30.36 -27.63 6.27
C MET A 1 -30.82 -26.88 7.51
N SER A 2 -30.42 -27.34 8.70
CA SER A 2 -30.73 -26.64 9.95
C SER A 2 -30.06 -25.25 9.95
N GLU A 3 -30.72 -24.26 10.56
CA GLU A 3 -30.10 -22.96 10.82
C GLU A 3 -29.19 -23.10 12.05
N THR A 4 -27.98 -23.62 11.84
CA THR A 4 -26.94 -23.64 12.87
C THR A 4 -26.03 -22.43 12.65
N PRO A 5 -26.10 -21.38 13.49
CA PRO A 5 -25.34 -20.18 13.27
C PRO A 5 -23.85 -20.42 13.55
N TYR A 6 -23.03 -19.92 12.64
CA TYR A 6 -21.58 -19.92 12.71
C TYR A 6 -21.07 -18.61 13.30
N ARG A 7 -20.10 -18.71 14.19
CA ARG A 7 -19.36 -17.58 14.73
C ARG A 7 -17.87 -17.93 14.72
N PRO A 8 -17.01 -17.15 14.05
CA PRO A 8 -15.57 -17.36 14.10
C PRO A 8 -14.99 -16.87 15.43
N ASP A 9 -13.88 -17.47 15.84
CA ASP A 9 -13.03 -16.98 16.94
C ASP A 9 -11.92 -16.05 16.40
N ILE A 10 -11.51 -16.27 15.15
CA ILE A 10 -10.44 -15.53 14.49
C ILE A 10 -10.79 -15.23 13.02
N CYS A 11 -10.49 -14.01 12.58
CA CYS A 11 -10.48 -13.61 11.19
C CYS A 11 -9.04 -13.38 10.69
N ILE A 12 -8.64 -14.12 9.67
CA ILE A 12 -7.33 -14.01 9.01
C ILE A 12 -7.49 -13.27 7.68
N TYR A 13 -6.64 -12.28 7.44
CA TYR A 13 -6.64 -11.48 6.20
C TYR A 13 -5.20 -11.14 5.78
N ARG A 14 -5.00 -10.70 4.54
CA ARG A 14 -3.70 -10.25 4.04
C ARG A 14 -3.39 -8.85 4.58
N ASP A 15 -2.29 -8.74 5.30
CA ASP A 15 -1.83 -7.48 5.89
C ASP A 15 -1.43 -6.47 4.81
N LYS A 16 -1.65 -5.18 5.08
CA LYS A 16 -1.36 -4.04 4.19
C LYS A 16 -1.97 -4.11 2.78
N ASP A 17 -2.89 -5.04 2.52
CA ASP A 17 -3.72 -5.05 1.31
C ASP A 17 -5.09 -4.44 1.58
N ILE A 18 -5.42 -3.34 0.88
CA ILE A 18 -6.66 -2.59 1.12
C ILE A 18 -7.93 -3.42 0.87
N HIS A 19 -7.91 -4.32 -0.12
CA HIS A 19 -9.08 -5.11 -0.51
C HIS A 19 -9.34 -6.24 0.47
N SER A 20 -8.29 -6.88 0.97
CA SER A 20 -8.36 -7.87 2.04
C SER A 20 -8.73 -7.23 3.37
N PHE A 21 -8.14 -6.07 3.71
CA PHE A 21 -8.51 -5.31 4.90
C PHE A 21 -9.97 -4.86 4.86
N ALA A 22 -10.49 -4.43 3.70
CA ALA A 22 -11.91 -4.13 3.54
C ALA A 22 -12.81 -5.33 3.86
N GLY A 23 -12.41 -6.54 3.47
CA GLY A 23 -13.07 -7.78 3.87
C GLY A 23 -13.08 -7.99 5.38
N ALA A 24 -11.93 -7.83 6.02
CA ALA A 24 -11.81 -7.93 7.48
C ALA A 24 -12.65 -6.85 8.20
N TRP A 25 -12.68 -5.62 7.68
CA TRP A 25 -13.51 -4.53 8.21
C TRP A 25 -14.99 -4.88 8.17
N VAL A 26 -15.47 -5.48 7.08
CA VAL A 26 -16.87 -5.96 7.01
C VAL A 26 -17.14 -7.05 8.05
N VAL A 27 -16.21 -7.98 8.27
CA VAL A 27 -16.33 -9.00 9.33
C VAL A 27 -16.36 -8.34 10.73
N HIS A 28 -15.50 -7.36 10.98
CA HIS A 28 -15.44 -6.61 12.24
C HIS A 28 -16.77 -5.92 12.58
N ARG A 29 -17.48 -5.39 11.58
CA ARG A 29 -18.81 -4.80 11.79
C ARG A 29 -19.83 -5.82 12.31
N ARG A 30 -19.62 -7.11 12.07
CA ARG A 30 -20.49 -8.20 12.54
C ARG A 30 -20.05 -8.75 13.89
N TRP A 31 -18.74 -8.93 14.04
CA TRP A 31 -18.11 -9.52 15.21
C TRP A 31 -16.89 -8.67 15.56
N ALA A 32 -17.09 -7.65 16.38
CA ALA A 32 -16.02 -6.73 16.76
C ALA A 32 -15.08 -7.31 17.83
N ASP A 33 -15.53 -8.36 18.53
CA ASP A 33 -14.89 -8.97 19.70
C ASP A 33 -14.13 -10.28 19.38
N ILE A 34 -13.92 -10.59 18.10
CA ILE A 34 -13.09 -11.72 17.66
C ILE A 34 -11.64 -11.28 17.44
N GLU A 35 -10.73 -12.24 17.33
CA GLU A 35 -9.35 -11.94 17.00
C GLU A 35 -9.21 -11.62 15.50
N PHE A 36 -8.47 -10.55 15.16
CA PHE A 36 -8.11 -10.23 13.78
C PHE A 36 -6.60 -10.36 13.60
N ARG A 37 -6.18 -11.17 12.63
CA ARG A 37 -4.76 -11.40 12.32
C ARG A 37 -4.47 -11.07 10.87
N GLY A 38 -3.72 -9.99 10.66
CA GLY A 38 -3.10 -9.67 9.38
C GLY A 38 -1.88 -10.56 9.15
N CYS A 39 -1.84 -11.23 8.00
CA CYS A 39 -0.70 -12.04 7.56
C CYS A 39 0.01 -11.36 6.40
N PRO A 40 1.34 -11.19 6.45
CA PRO A 40 2.10 -10.68 5.31
C PRO A 40 1.82 -11.47 4.04
N ASP A 41 1.95 -10.82 2.88
CA ASP A 41 1.72 -11.49 1.61
C ASP A 41 2.70 -12.67 1.41
N GLY A 42 2.17 -13.80 0.96
CA GLY A 42 2.94 -15.06 0.82
C GLY A 42 3.27 -15.77 2.14
N ALA A 43 2.97 -15.19 3.30
CA ALA A 43 3.23 -15.83 4.59
C ALA A 43 2.10 -16.76 5.04
N THR A 44 2.46 -17.95 5.51
CA THR A 44 1.52 -18.88 6.15
C THR A 44 1.29 -18.45 7.61
N PRO A 45 0.04 -18.35 8.09
CA PRO A 45 -0.24 -18.10 9.49
C PRO A 45 0.35 -19.20 10.39
N PRO A 46 0.85 -18.89 11.61
CA PRO A 46 1.29 -19.91 12.55
C PRO A 46 0.16 -20.91 12.85
N LEU A 47 0.45 -22.20 12.86
CA LEU A 47 -0.59 -23.24 12.98
C LEU A 47 -1.27 -23.25 14.35
N GLU A 48 -0.55 -22.90 15.40
CA GLU A 48 -1.07 -22.75 16.77
C GLU A 48 -2.18 -21.70 16.85
N CYS A 49 -2.25 -20.80 15.87
CA CYS A 49 -3.20 -19.71 15.86
C CYS A 49 -4.64 -20.14 15.52
N VAL A 50 -4.80 -21.38 15.04
CA VAL A 50 -6.09 -21.97 14.66
C VAL A 50 -6.55 -23.12 15.57
N ASP A 51 -5.79 -23.50 16.60
CA ASP A 51 -6.05 -24.68 17.43
C ASP A 51 -7.43 -24.67 18.09
N GLY A 52 -8.29 -25.61 17.67
CA GLY A 52 -9.65 -25.76 18.18
C GLY A 52 -10.57 -24.58 17.87
N ARG A 53 -10.17 -23.67 16.96
CA ARG A 53 -10.91 -22.43 16.65
C ARG A 53 -11.75 -22.54 15.39
N HIS A 54 -12.81 -21.75 15.32
CA HIS A 54 -13.54 -21.44 14.11
C HIS A 54 -12.86 -20.28 13.38
N VAL A 55 -12.28 -20.56 12.22
CA VAL A 55 -11.44 -19.63 11.45
C VAL A 55 -12.21 -19.09 10.26
N LEU A 56 -12.23 -17.76 10.11
CA LEU A 56 -12.73 -17.09 8.91
C LEU A 56 -11.57 -16.43 8.16
N ILE A 57 -11.33 -16.83 6.91
CA ILE A 57 -10.26 -16.28 6.08
C ILE A 57 -10.89 -15.39 5.02
N VAL A 58 -10.43 -14.14 4.87
CA VAL A 58 -10.99 -13.18 3.91
C VAL A 58 -9.91 -12.47 3.11
N GLY A 59 -9.98 -12.55 1.77
CA GLY A 59 -9.06 -11.86 0.87
C GLY A 59 -7.59 -12.30 0.97
N CYS A 60 -7.32 -13.40 1.66
CA CYS A 60 -6.00 -14.01 1.75
C CYS A 60 -5.94 -15.24 0.83
N GLN A 61 -4.85 -15.37 0.06
CA GLN A 61 -4.58 -16.55 -0.75
C GLN A 61 -3.58 -17.44 -0.01
N LEU A 62 -4.09 -18.48 0.64
CA LEU A 62 -3.26 -19.52 1.23
C LEU A 62 -3.16 -20.71 0.28
N SER A 63 -2.03 -21.39 0.31
CA SER A 63 -1.86 -22.63 -0.44
C SER A 63 -2.84 -23.69 0.07
N LEU A 64 -3.26 -24.61 -0.79
CA LEU A 64 -4.12 -25.73 -0.37
C LEU A 64 -3.46 -26.57 0.71
N TYR A 65 -2.14 -26.76 0.60
CA TYR A 65 -1.34 -27.46 1.58
C TYR A 65 -1.45 -26.80 2.97
N ASP A 66 -1.37 -25.48 3.04
CA ASP A 66 -1.51 -24.76 4.30
C ASP A 66 -2.93 -24.84 4.86
N LEU A 67 -3.94 -24.67 4.01
CA LEU A 67 -5.34 -24.78 4.41
C LEU A 67 -5.67 -26.16 4.97
N GLU A 68 -5.18 -27.23 4.34
CA GLU A 68 -5.32 -28.60 4.80
C GLU A 68 -4.63 -28.82 6.15
N ARG A 69 -3.40 -28.32 6.32
CA ARG A 69 -2.69 -28.39 7.61
C ARG A 69 -3.43 -27.63 8.71
N MET A 70 -3.93 -26.44 8.42
CA MET A 70 -4.75 -25.68 9.36
C MET A 70 -6.03 -26.45 9.71
N ALA A 71 -6.67 -27.10 8.73
CA ALA A 71 -7.90 -27.87 8.94
C ALA A 71 -7.71 -29.07 9.87
N THR A 72 -6.50 -29.64 9.97
CA THR A 72 -6.20 -30.70 10.96
C THR A 72 -6.23 -30.23 12.41
N ARG A 73 -6.18 -28.92 12.66
CA ARG A 73 -6.08 -28.31 13.99
C ARG A 73 -7.29 -27.44 14.33
N ALA A 74 -7.91 -26.81 13.33
CA ALA A 74 -9.07 -25.95 13.48
C ALA A 74 -10.36 -26.73 13.75
N ALA A 75 -11.27 -26.14 14.52
CA ALA A 75 -12.64 -26.65 14.63
C ALA A 75 -13.38 -26.52 13.29
N SER A 76 -13.17 -25.41 12.59
CA SER A 76 -13.58 -25.26 11.18
C SER A 76 -12.86 -24.10 10.52
N ILE A 77 -12.81 -24.11 9.19
CA ILE A 77 -12.24 -23.04 8.36
C ILE A 77 -13.24 -22.68 7.28
N ILE A 78 -13.57 -21.39 7.17
CA ILE A 78 -14.33 -20.83 6.07
C ILE A 78 -13.43 -19.85 5.33
N VAL A 79 -13.23 -20.08 4.04
CA VAL A 79 -12.45 -19.22 3.15
C VAL A 79 -13.39 -18.41 2.27
N LEU A 80 -13.39 -17.09 2.43
CA LEU A 80 -14.05 -16.14 1.53
C LEU A 80 -13.04 -15.72 0.47
N SER A 81 -13.08 -16.34 -0.71
CA SER A 81 -12.09 -16.11 -1.75
C SER A 81 -12.68 -16.06 -3.15
N ARG A 82 -12.18 -15.11 -3.94
CA ARG A 82 -12.43 -15.01 -5.37
C ARG A 82 -11.51 -15.87 -6.23
N HIS A 83 -10.49 -16.48 -5.66
CA HIS A 83 -9.50 -17.24 -6.44
C HIS A 83 -9.91 -18.70 -6.58
N LYS A 84 -9.44 -19.35 -7.66
CA LYS A 84 -9.61 -20.79 -7.82
C LYS A 84 -8.78 -21.50 -6.75
N THR A 85 -9.44 -22.23 -5.87
CA THR A 85 -8.82 -23.26 -5.04
C THR A 85 -8.83 -24.58 -5.82
N GLY A 86 -7.65 -25.14 -6.09
CA GLY A 86 -7.47 -26.42 -6.79
C GLY A 86 -7.74 -27.65 -5.90
N GLU A 87 -7.19 -28.81 -6.27
CA GLU A 87 -7.17 -30.03 -5.45
C GLU A 87 -5.88 -30.12 -4.65
N GLY A 88 -5.98 -30.46 -3.36
CA GLY A 88 -4.84 -30.65 -2.46
C GLY A 88 -4.60 -32.12 -2.11
N PRO A 89 -3.52 -32.43 -1.37
CA PRO A 89 -3.18 -33.79 -0.93
C PRO A 89 -4.30 -34.54 -0.18
N LEU A 90 -5.15 -33.84 0.57
CA LEU A 90 -6.28 -34.43 1.31
C LEU A 90 -7.59 -34.44 0.50
N GLY A 91 -7.62 -33.77 -0.66
CA GLY A 91 -8.74 -33.81 -1.60
C GLY A 91 -9.17 -32.43 -2.12
N ARG A 92 -10.36 -32.37 -2.72
CA ARG A 92 -10.93 -31.13 -3.25
C ARG A 92 -11.72 -30.39 -2.16
N ILE A 93 -11.33 -29.15 -1.87
CA ILE A 93 -12.09 -28.28 -0.96
C ILE A 93 -13.51 -28.09 -1.52
N ARG A 94 -14.52 -28.34 -0.68
CA ARG A 94 -15.91 -28.07 -1.04
C ARG A 94 -16.10 -26.57 -1.25
N ARG A 95 -16.51 -26.21 -2.47
CA ARG A 95 -16.82 -24.84 -2.84
C ARG A 95 -18.32 -24.63 -2.95
N LEU A 96 -18.82 -23.60 -2.27
CA LEU A 96 -20.18 -23.11 -2.42
C LEU A 96 -20.14 -21.78 -3.19
N GLY A 97 -21.12 -21.63 -4.07
CA GLY A 97 -21.32 -20.41 -4.86
C GLY A 97 -21.89 -19.27 -4.03
N TYR A 98 -21.93 -18.10 -4.67
CA TYR A 98 -22.50 -16.88 -4.10
C TYR A 98 -23.90 -17.10 -3.52
N GLY A 99 -24.11 -16.62 -2.29
CA GLY A 99 -25.42 -16.68 -1.61
C GLY A 99 -25.88 -18.08 -1.17
N GLN A 100 -25.10 -19.14 -1.45
CA GLN A 100 -25.47 -20.51 -1.06
C GLN A 100 -25.31 -20.78 0.45
N ALA A 101 -24.43 -20.04 1.13
CA ALA A 101 -24.26 -20.13 2.57
C ALA A 101 -24.04 -18.74 3.18
N THR A 102 -24.56 -18.57 4.39
CA THR A 102 -24.36 -17.40 5.25
C THR A 102 -23.89 -17.88 6.61
N TRP A 103 -23.45 -16.95 7.46
CA TRP A 103 -23.12 -17.29 8.84
C TRP A 103 -24.26 -18.05 9.55
N LYS A 104 -25.55 -17.76 9.27
CA LYS A 104 -26.68 -18.46 9.90
C LYS A 104 -26.85 -19.93 9.51
N LYS A 105 -26.34 -20.32 8.33
CA LYS A 105 -26.62 -21.63 7.71
C LYS A 105 -25.38 -22.50 7.57
N VAL A 106 -24.19 -21.90 7.51
CA VAL A 106 -22.96 -22.61 7.20
C VAL A 106 -22.59 -23.63 8.27
N GLY A 107 -23.01 -23.44 9.53
CA GLY A 107 -22.84 -24.45 10.58
C GLY A 107 -23.56 -25.77 10.26
N GLY A 108 -24.74 -25.70 9.63
CA GLY A 108 -25.46 -26.89 9.18
C GLY A 108 -24.72 -27.60 8.04
N VAL A 109 -24.12 -26.82 7.11
CA VAL A 109 -23.31 -27.39 6.02
C VAL A 109 -22.05 -28.07 6.56
N LEU A 110 -21.37 -27.46 7.53
CA LEU A 110 -20.21 -28.07 8.20
C LEU A 110 -20.59 -29.37 8.92
N ALA A 111 -21.75 -29.40 9.57
CA ALA A 111 -22.26 -30.60 10.23
C ALA A 111 -22.56 -31.73 9.23
N ASP A 112 -23.18 -31.40 8.09
CA ASP A 112 -23.49 -32.35 7.02
C ASP A 112 -22.23 -32.97 6.41
N LEU A 113 -21.12 -32.21 6.39
CA LEU A 113 -19.83 -32.64 5.82
C LEU A 113 -18.87 -33.24 6.84
N ALA A 114 -19.22 -33.32 8.13
CA ALA A 114 -18.27 -33.65 9.20
C ALA A 114 -17.56 -35.02 9.03
N SER A 115 -18.16 -35.96 8.29
CA SER A 115 -17.55 -37.26 7.97
C SER A 115 -16.67 -37.27 6.71
N GLU A 116 -16.69 -36.21 5.89
CA GLU A 116 -15.86 -36.10 4.70
C GLU A 116 -14.41 -35.69 5.08
N PRO A 117 -13.39 -36.14 4.34
CA PRO A 117 -12.04 -35.59 4.46
C PRO A 117 -12.07 -34.07 4.26
N CYS A 118 -11.46 -33.32 5.18
CA CYS A 118 -11.54 -31.85 5.23
C CYS A 118 -12.98 -31.30 5.28
N GLY A 119 -13.94 -32.05 5.82
CA GLY A 119 -15.33 -31.62 5.98
C GLY A 119 -15.54 -30.36 6.82
N ASN A 120 -14.54 -30.01 7.63
CA ASN A 120 -14.48 -28.77 8.41
C ASN A 120 -13.89 -27.57 7.64
N LEU A 121 -13.48 -27.74 6.37
CA LEU A 121 -12.90 -26.70 5.51
C LEU A 121 -13.81 -26.41 4.31
N LEU A 122 -14.33 -25.18 4.25
CA LEU A 122 -15.22 -24.71 3.19
C LEU A 122 -14.65 -23.50 2.47
N SER A 123 -14.85 -23.44 1.16
CA SER A 123 -14.58 -22.26 0.36
C SER A 123 -15.91 -21.66 -0.12
N LEU A 124 -16.14 -20.39 0.18
CA LEU A 124 -17.25 -19.60 -0.34
C LEU A 124 -16.65 -18.58 -1.31
N GLY A 125 -17.06 -18.64 -2.57
CA GLY A 125 -16.42 -17.81 -3.57
C GLY A 125 -17.27 -17.49 -4.77
N ASP A 126 -17.00 -16.31 -5.31
CA ASP A 126 -17.50 -15.81 -6.58
C ASP A 126 -16.36 -15.08 -7.27
N PHE A 127 -16.20 -15.33 -8.57
CA PHE A 127 -15.14 -14.70 -9.38
C PHE A 127 -15.48 -13.25 -9.76
N ASP A 128 -16.75 -12.88 -9.63
CA ASP A 128 -17.26 -11.61 -10.12
C ASP A 128 -17.49 -10.59 -8.98
N THR A 129 -17.11 -10.92 -7.74
CA THR A 129 -17.22 -10.02 -6.58
C THR A 129 -15.92 -9.89 -5.80
N SER A 130 -15.78 -8.76 -5.11
CA SER A 130 -14.63 -8.47 -4.24
C SER A 130 -14.71 -9.22 -2.91
N SER A 131 -13.58 -9.31 -2.21
CA SER A 131 -13.53 -9.94 -0.87
C SER A 131 -14.44 -9.23 0.14
N ALA A 132 -14.55 -7.90 0.07
CA ALA A 132 -15.44 -7.12 0.92
C ALA A 132 -16.92 -7.40 0.62
N HIS A 133 -17.28 -7.54 -0.65
CA HIS A 133 -18.62 -7.89 -1.08
C HIS A 133 -18.98 -9.32 -0.67
N LEU A 134 -18.07 -10.28 -0.81
CA LEU A 134 -18.26 -11.65 -0.32
C LEU A 134 -18.47 -11.69 1.20
N ALA A 135 -17.64 -10.96 1.95
CA ALA A 135 -17.78 -10.82 3.41
C ALA A 135 -19.13 -10.21 3.80
N TRP A 136 -19.60 -9.21 3.05
CA TRP A 136 -20.90 -8.58 3.31
C TRP A 136 -22.04 -9.58 3.15
N ASN A 137 -22.04 -10.34 2.05
CA ASN A 137 -23.07 -11.35 1.82
C ASN A 137 -23.02 -12.47 2.86
N PHE A 138 -21.84 -12.86 3.29
CA PHE A 138 -21.72 -13.88 4.34
C PHE A 138 -22.28 -13.39 5.68
N CYS A 139 -22.00 -12.16 6.09
CA CYS A 139 -22.31 -11.60 7.42
C CYS A 139 -23.70 -10.95 7.54
N PHE A 140 -24.17 -10.33 6.45
CA PHE A 140 -25.32 -9.42 6.40
C PHE A 140 -26.23 -9.70 5.20
N LEU A 141 -26.39 -10.99 4.83
CA LEU A 141 -27.22 -11.37 3.70
C LEU A 141 -28.61 -10.70 3.78
N ARG A 142 -29.02 -10.05 2.68
CA ARG A 142 -30.26 -9.27 2.49
C ARG A 142 -30.25 -7.84 3.06
N GLU A 143 -29.20 -7.43 3.75
CA GLU A 143 -29.00 -6.00 4.07
C GLU A 143 -28.43 -5.27 2.86
N ARG A 144 -28.69 -3.96 2.77
CA ARG A 144 -28.17 -3.12 1.68
C ARG A 144 -26.64 -3.04 1.77
N ILE A 145 -25.96 -3.42 0.70
CA ILE A 145 -24.50 -3.30 0.59
C ILE A 145 -24.11 -1.81 0.60
N PRO A 146 -23.11 -1.38 1.39
CA PRO A 146 -22.65 0.00 1.43
C PRO A 146 -22.09 0.45 0.08
N GLU A 147 -22.33 1.70 -0.30
CA GLU A 147 -21.78 2.28 -1.53
C GLU A 147 -20.24 2.27 -1.57
N LEU A 148 -19.60 2.31 -0.40
CA LEU A 148 -18.14 2.21 -0.26
C LEU A 148 -17.61 0.84 -0.70
N VAL A 149 -18.35 -0.24 -0.40
CA VAL A 149 -18.00 -1.61 -0.82
C VAL A 149 -18.07 -1.74 -2.34
N PHE A 150 -19.05 -1.11 -2.99
CA PHE A 150 -19.11 -1.09 -4.46
C PHE A 150 -17.98 -0.27 -5.10
N ASP A 151 -17.58 0.86 -4.51
CA ASP A 151 -16.42 1.61 -4.99
C ASP A 151 -15.12 0.79 -4.82
N LEU A 152 -14.96 0.07 -3.70
CA LEU A 152 -13.83 -0.85 -3.48
C LEU A 152 -13.82 -2.01 -4.48
N GLU A 153 -14.98 -2.60 -4.76
CA GLU A 153 -15.16 -3.68 -5.73
C GLU A 153 -14.82 -3.23 -7.16
N ASP A 154 -15.30 -2.05 -7.57
CA ASP A 154 -15.03 -1.50 -8.90
C ASP A 154 -13.52 -1.36 -9.18
N ASN A 155 -12.74 -1.08 -8.13
CA ASN A 155 -11.28 -1.01 -8.20
C ASN A 155 -10.61 -2.39 -8.12
N ASP A 156 -11.03 -3.24 -7.18
CA ASP A 156 -10.48 -4.60 -6.98
C ASP A 156 -10.57 -5.41 -8.29
N LEU A 157 -11.74 -5.33 -8.94
CA LEU A 157 -12.05 -6.02 -10.17
C LEU A 157 -11.64 -5.25 -11.43
N ARG A 158 -11.14 -4.01 -11.28
CA ARG A 158 -10.80 -3.10 -12.39
C ARG A 158 -11.94 -2.97 -13.41
N LEU A 159 -13.16 -2.81 -12.93
CA LEU A 159 -14.35 -2.70 -13.78
C LEU A 159 -14.53 -1.30 -14.36
N TRP A 160 -14.08 -0.28 -13.63
CA TRP A 160 -14.17 1.14 -14.02
C TRP A 160 -15.58 1.63 -14.36
N ARG A 161 -16.61 1.01 -13.77
CA ARG A 161 -18.01 1.33 -14.00
C ARG A 161 -18.47 2.52 -13.17
N ARG A 162 -17.83 2.77 -12.02
CA ARG A 162 -18.26 3.78 -11.06
C ARG A 162 -17.37 5.02 -11.16
N LYS A 163 -17.94 6.12 -11.65
CA LYS A 163 -17.21 7.40 -11.78
C LYS A 163 -16.66 7.84 -10.42
N GLY A 164 -15.34 7.97 -10.34
CA GLY A 164 -14.64 8.44 -9.14
C GLY A 164 -14.37 7.37 -8.08
N SER A 165 -14.64 6.09 -8.35
CA SER A 165 -14.27 4.98 -7.46
C SER A 165 -12.77 4.94 -7.18
N SER A 166 -11.93 5.24 -8.17
CA SER A 166 -10.47 5.33 -8.00
C SER A 166 -10.06 6.43 -7.02
N LEU A 167 -10.76 7.56 -7.01
CA LEU A 167 -10.52 8.64 -6.05
C LEU A 167 -10.96 8.24 -4.64
N THR A 168 -12.08 7.54 -4.52
CA THR A 168 -12.50 6.94 -3.24
C THR A 168 -11.40 6.02 -2.71
N LEU A 169 -10.85 5.13 -3.55
CA LEU A 169 -9.76 4.25 -3.17
C LEU A 169 -8.50 5.02 -2.76
N MET A 170 -8.13 6.08 -3.48
CA MET A 170 -6.93 6.86 -3.14
C MET A 170 -7.03 7.51 -1.77
N TYR A 171 -8.20 8.05 -1.41
CA TYR A 171 -8.35 8.62 -0.08
C TYR A 171 -8.33 7.54 1.01
N LEU A 172 -9.00 6.40 0.80
CA LEU A 172 -8.93 5.27 1.73
C LEU A 172 -7.49 4.74 1.93
N ARG A 173 -6.71 4.62 0.85
CA ARG A 173 -5.31 4.16 0.92
C ARG A 173 -4.41 5.14 1.67
N SER A 174 -4.75 6.43 1.67
CA SER A 174 -4.01 7.44 2.44
C SER A 174 -4.31 7.39 3.95
N ALA A 175 -5.34 6.65 4.36
CA ALA A 175 -5.72 6.47 5.75
C ALA A 175 -5.07 5.23 6.36
N GLY A 176 -5.05 5.15 7.70
CA GLY A 176 -4.55 3.98 8.42
C GLY A 176 -5.46 2.76 8.30
N PHE A 177 -4.86 1.57 8.44
CA PHE A 177 -5.56 0.28 8.37
C PHE A 177 -6.07 -0.11 9.76
N SER A 178 -6.99 0.70 10.29
CA SER A 178 -7.68 0.41 11.55
C SER A 178 -9.20 0.43 11.36
N PHE A 179 -9.90 -0.49 12.03
CA PHE A 179 -11.35 -0.60 11.87
C PHE A 179 -12.09 0.66 12.32
N ALA A 180 -11.65 1.28 13.43
CA ALA A 180 -12.25 2.52 13.94
C ALA A 180 -12.09 3.70 12.96
N GLU A 181 -10.98 3.76 12.24
CA GLU A 181 -10.76 4.76 11.21
C GLU A 181 -11.63 4.49 9.98
N TRP A 182 -11.74 3.24 9.55
CA TRP A 182 -12.61 2.87 8.43
C TRP A 182 -14.10 3.07 8.73
N ASP A 183 -14.56 2.84 9.96
CA ASP A 183 -15.92 3.21 10.39
C ASP A 183 -16.16 4.73 10.36
N ARG A 184 -15.11 5.53 10.61
CA ARG A 184 -15.18 7.00 10.46
C ARG A 184 -15.24 7.39 8.99
N LEU A 185 -14.41 6.78 8.15
CA LEU A 185 -14.35 7.05 6.70
C LEU A 185 -15.63 6.62 5.99
N ASP A 186 -16.23 5.49 6.35
CA ASP A 186 -17.53 5.06 5.80
C ASP A 186 -18.62 6.08 6.13
N ARG A 187 -18.70 6.57 7.37
CA ARG A 187 -19.62 7.64 7.75
C ARG A 187 -19.35 8.95 6.99
N GLN A 188 -18.08 9.35 6.85
CA GLN A 188 -17.70 10.54 6.10
C GLN A 188 -18.10 10.41 4.62
N TYR A 189 -17.85 9.23 4.02
CA TYR A 189 -18.22 8.92 2.65
C TYR A 189 -19.74 8.97 2.45
N LEU A 190 -20.53 8.39 3.37
CA LEU A 190 -21.99 8.44 3.31
C LEU A 190 -22.55 9.87 3.40
N LEU A 191 -21.96 10.72 4.24
CA LEU A 191 -22.41 12.10 4.42
C LEU A 191 -22.04 13.01 3.24
N ASN A 192 -20.85 12.84 2.66
CA ASN A 192 -20.39 13.68 1.56
C ASN A 192 -19.46 12.93 0.58
N PRO A 193 -20.02 12.10 -0.33
CA PRO A 193 -19.22 11.35 -1.29
C PRO A 193 -18.39 12.24 -2.22
N ARG A 194 -18.90 13.44 -2.57
CA ARG A 194 -18.20 14.39 -3.45
C ARG A 194 -16.96 14.97 -2.75
N GLY A 195 -17.09 15.40 -1.50
CA GLY A 195 -15.97 15.89 -0.70
C GLY A 195 -14.93 14.80 -0.42
N PHE A 196 -15.38 13.58 -0.13
CA PHE A 196 -14.51 12.42 0.05
C PHE A 196 -13.65 12.16 -1.20
N ARG A 197 -14.26 12.18 -2.39
CA ARG A 197 -13.53 12.03 -3.66
C ARG A 197 -12.65 13.23 -4.00
N ALA A 198 -13.01 14.43 -3.56
CA ALA A 198 -12.14 15.60 -3.72
C ALA A 198 -10.84 15.46 -2.91
N GLN A 199 -10.89 14.88 -1.71
CA GLN A 199 -9.69 14.55 -0.95
C GLN A 199 -8.84 13.50 -1.69
N GLY A 200 -9.48 12.48 -2.27
CA GLY A 200 -8.81 11.49 -3.12
C GLY A 200 -8.16 12.07 -4.37
N LEU A 201 -8.72 13.12 -4.96
CA LEU A 201 -8.13 13.83 -6.09
C LEU A 201 -6.81 14.51 -5.72
N VAL A 202 -6.75 15.17 -4.56
CA VAL A 202 -5.52 15.81 -4.08
C VAL A 202 -4.43 14.77 -3.86
N VAL A 203 -4.76 13.65 -3.21
CA VAL A 203 -3.83 12.53 -3.02
C VAL A 203 -3.37 11.98 -4.37
N SER A 204 -4.30 11.76 -5.31
CA SER A 204 -3.99 11.23 -6.64
C SER A 204 -3.04 12.13 -7.43
N GLN A 205 -3.19 13.45 -7.33
CA GLN A 205 -2.29 14.41 -7.98
C GLN A 205 -0.87 14.34 -7.42
N PHE A 206 -0.74 14.19 -6.09
CA PHE A 206 0.55 13.98 -5.46
C PHE A 206 1.19 12.65 -5.90
N VAL A 207 0.43 11.56 -5.86
CA VAL A 207 0.89 10.23 -6.32
C VAL A 207 1.35 10.28 -7.78
N GLU A 208 0.57 10.89 -8.68
CA GLU A 208 0.96 11.06 -10.09
C GLU A 208 2.24 11.88 -10.25
N HIS A 209 2.45 12.90 -9.42
CA HIS A 209 3.70 13.66 -9.42
C HIS A 209 4.89 12.78 -9.04
N VAL A 210 4.79 12.02 -7.94
CA VAL A 210 5.84 11.09 -7.48
C VAL A 210 6.11 10.01 -8.55
N VAL A 211 5.07 9.35 -9.04
CA VAL A 211 5.16 8.32 -10.10
C VAL A 211 5.83 8.89 -11.34
N SER A 212 5.50 10.12 -11.74
CA SER A 212 6.12 10.75 -12.90
C SER A 212 7.61 11.05 -12.69
N GLN A 213 8.05 11.42 -11.47
CA GLN A 213 9.47 11.61 -11.18
C GLN A 213 10.22 10.28 -11.21
N ILE A 214 9.68 9.24 -10.56
CA ILE A 214 10.30 7.90 -10.52
C ILE A 214 10.41 7.32 -11.94
N ALA A 215 9.30 7.30 -12.69
CA ALA A 215 9.28 6.77 -14.05
C ALA A 215 10.20 7.58 -15.00
N GLY A 216 10.37 8.89 -14.76
CA GLY A 216 11.29 9.74 -15.52
C GLY A 216 12.78 9.47 -15.24
N ALA A 217 13.09 8.82 -14.12
CA ALA A 217 14.45 8.39 -13.76
C ALA A 217 14.75 6.94 -14.18
N ALA A 218 13.81 6.24 -14.81
CA ALA A 218 13.97 4.87 -15.25
C ALA A 218 15.09 4.75 -16.31
N THR A 219 15.87 3.67 -16.23
CA THR A 219 16.89 3.33 -17.22
C THR A 219 16.36 2.29 -18.18
N VAL A 220 16.75 2.38 -19.46
CA VAL A 220 16.48 1.33 -20.43
C VAL A 220 17.74 0.48 -20.57
N GLN A 221 17.62 -0.82 -20.29
CA GLN A 221 18.76 -1.73 -20.25
C GLN A 221 18.41 -3.12 -20.80
N ALA A 222 19.42 -3.97 -20.91
CA ALA A 222 19.22 -5.41 -21.14
C ALA A 222 18.73 -6.07 -19.83
N PHE A 223 17.78 -6.99 -19.94
CA PHE A 223 17.22 -7.72 -18.80
C PHE A 223 16.84 -9.15 -19.22
N VAL A 224 17.48 -10.16 -18.61
CA VAL A 224 17.20 -11.60 -18.84
C VAL A 224 17.14 -11.97 -20.33
N GLY A 225 18.15 -11.58 -21.11
CA GLY A 225 18.21 -11.85 -22.56
C GLY A 225 17.33 -10.94 -23.43
N TYR A 226 16.52 -10.06 -22.84
CA TYR A 226 15.75 -9.06 -23.56
C TYR A 226 16.50 -7.72 -23.60
N SER A 227 16.41 -7.01 -24.71
CA SER A 227 16.93 -5.64 -24.84
C SER A 227 15.79 -4.62 -24.78
N GLY A 228 16.10 -3.40 -24.36
CA GLY A 228 15.13 -2.31 -24.37
C GLY A 228 14.09 -2.38 -23.25
N VAL A 229 14.45 -2.94 -22.09
CA VAL A 229 13.58 -3.07 -20.92
C VAL A 229 13.73 -1.83 -20.02
N PRO A 230 12.66 -1.05 -19.78
CA PRO A 230 12.66 0.01 -18.80
C PRO A 230 12.67 -0.56 -17.38
N VAL A 231 13.60 -0.07 -16.55
CA VAL A 231 13.80 -0.49 -15.17
C VAL A 231 13.79 0.74 -14.26
N ALA A 232 12.98 0.72 -13.20
CA ALA A 232 12.93 1.82 -12.23
C ALA A 232 13.03 1.31 -10.79
N PHE A 233 13.85 1.97 -9.97
CA PHE A 233 13.82 1.81 -8.51
C PHE A 233 12.63 2.56 -7.93
N THR A 234 11.89 1.91 -7.04
CA THR A 234 10.67 2.49 -6.47
C THR A 234 10.39 1.92 -5.09
N PRO A 235 9.80 2.72 -4.17
CA PRO A 235 9.15 2.16 -2.99
C PRO A 235 8.06 1.16 -3.39
N HIS A 236 7.80 0.19 -2.51
CA HIS A 236 6.82 -0.86 -2.73
C HIS A 236 5.43 -0.29 -3.05
N GLU A 237 5.04 0.80 -2.40
CA GLU A 237 3.71 1.40 -2.55
C GLU A 237 3.46 2.00 -3.93
N PHE A 238 4.50 2.28 -4.72
CA PHE A 238 4.39 2.90 -6.04
C PHE A 238 4.74 1.94 -7.19
N ALA A 239 5.15 0.69 -6.90
CA ALA A 239 5.64 -0.24 -7.92
C ALA A 239 4.62 -0.47 -9.03
N GLY A 240 3.35 -0.65 -8.69
CA GLY A 240 2.27 -0.85 -9.65
C GLY A 240 2.04 0.37 -10.55
N GLU A 241 1.90 1.56 -9.96
CA GLU A 241 1.62 2.81 -10.67
C GLU A 241 2.80 3.23 -11.55
N VAL A 242 4.04 3.03 -11.09
CA VAL A 242 5.27 3.26 -11.87
C VAL A 242 5.35 2.29 -13.04
N ALA A 243 5.10 0.99 -12.84
CA ALA A 243 5.08 0.01 -13.93
C ALA A 243 4.04 0.38 -14.99
N ASP A 244 2.83 0.77 -14.59
CA ASP A 244 1.78 1.20 -15.50
C ASP A 244 2.15 2.47 -16.28
N ARG A 245 2.82 3.43 -15.62
CA ARG A 245 3.35 4.64 -16.28
C ARG A 245 4.42 4.27 -17.31
N LEU A 246 5.36 3.40 -16.94
CA LEU A 246 6.43 2.94 -17.84
C LEU A 246 5.88 2.22 -19.07
N LEU A 247 4.86 1.36 -18.91
CA LEU A 247 4.20 0.70 -20.03
C LEU A 247 3.53 1.70 -20.99
N ARG A 248 2.94 2.78 -20.45
CA ARG A 248 2.35 3.84 -21.27
C ARG A 248 3.39 4.67 -22.02
N THR A 249 4.52 4.98 -21.40
CA THR A 249 5.58 5.82 -21.99
C THR A 249 6.55 5.04 -22.89
N HIS A 250 6.73 3.73 -22.65
CA HIS A 250 7.62 2.85 -23.41
C HIS A 250 6.83 1.77 -24.15
N ARG A 251 5.96 2.18 -25.08
CA ARG A 251 5.00 1.30 -25.77
C ARG A 251 5.62 0.13 -26.55
N HIS A 252 6.91 0.22 -26.88
CA HIS A 252 7.65 -0.79 -27.63
C HIS A 252 8.48 -1.73 -26.74
N ALA A 253 8.56 -1.46 -25.44
CA ALA A 253 9.26 -2.35 -24.51
C ALA A 253 8.62 -3.76 -24.51
N PRO A 254 9.40 -4.83 -24.37
CA PRO A 254 8.85 -6.19 -24.27
C PRO A 254 8.06 -6.35 -22.96
N PHE A 255 8.58 -5.78 -21.88
CA PHE A 255 7.99 -5.63 -20.56
C PHE A 255 8.72 -4.50 -19.82
N VAL A 256 8.24 -4.16 -18.63
CA VAL A 256 8.88 -3.20 -17.71
C VAL A 256 9.21 -3.88 -16.40
N VAL A 257 10.19 -3.34 -15.69
CA VAL A 257 10.62 -3.83 -14.39
C VAL A 257 10.58 -2.70 -13.38
N THR A 258 9.99 -2.96 -12.23
CA THR A 258 10.14 -2.11 -11.05
C THR A 258 10.93 -2.87 -9.99
N VAL A 259 11.93 -2.22 -9.42
CA VAL A 259 12.84 -2.80 -8.43
C VAL A 259 12.53 -2.16 -7.09
N VAL A 260 12.14 -3.01 -6.14
CA VAL A 260 11.83 -2.63 -4.77
C VAL A 260 12.93 -3.20 -3.87
N ARG A 261 13.53 -2.36 -3.04
CA ARG A 261 14.51 -2.81 -2.04
C ARG A 261 13.88 -2.71 -0.66
N ASP A 262 13.85 -3.83 0.06
CA ASP A 262 13.43 -3.88 1.46
C ASP A 262 14.58 -4.44 2.30
N ARG A 263 15.23 -3.56 3.07
CA ARG A 263 16.44 -3.88 3.86
C ARG A 263 17.53 -4.56 3.01
N ASP A 264 17.63 -5.88 3.14
CA ASP A 264 18.62 -6.75 2.50
C ASP A 264 18.05 -7.50 1.28
N GLU A 265 16.74 -7.41 1.05
CA GLU A 265 16.06 -8.06 -0.06
C GLU A 265 15.85 -7.11 -1.24
N VAL A 266 15.99 -7.63 -2.45
CA VAL A 266 15.63 -6.91 -3.68
C VAL A 266 14.59 -7.70 -4.45
N TRP A 267 13.44 -7.08 -4.65
CA TRP A 267 12.31 -7.62 -5.37
C TRP A 267 12.23 -7.00 -6.77
N PHE A 268 12.16 -7.85 -7.78
CA PHE A 268 11.93 -7.47 -9.16
C PHE A 268 10.48 -7.76 -9.50
N HIS A 269 9.72 -6.72 -9.84
CA HIS A 269 8.33 -6.82 -10.27
C HIS A 269 8.26 -6.56 -11.77
N LEU A 270 7.78 -7.55 -12.52
CA LEU A 270 7.73 -7.55 -13.97
C LEU A 270 6.29 -7.35 -14.41
N ARG A 271 6.07 -6.45 -15.37
CA ARG A 271 4.74 -6.24 -15.96
C ARG A 271 4.84 -6.03 -17.46
N THR A 272 3.89 -6.59 -18.21
CA THR A 272 3.77 -6.37 -19.65
C THR A 272 2.35 -5.95 -20.05
N ALA A 273 2.25 -5.20 -21.14
CA ALA A 273 0.97 -4.78 -21.72
C ALA A 273 0.50 -5.83 -22.74
N GLY A 274 -0.28 -6.81 -22.27
CA GLY A 274 -0.83 -7.91 -23.08
C GLY A 274 0.13 -9.09 -23.27
N ARG A 275 -0.28 -10.11 -24.04
CA ARG A 275 0.45 -11.37 -24.28
C ARG A 275 1.72 -11.21 -25.14
N ARG A 276 2.67 -10.35 -24.74
CA ARG A 276 3.97 -10.26 -25.41
C ARG A 276 4.87 -11.39 -24.94
N GLU A 277 5.23 -11.35 -23.66
CA GLU A 277 6.14 -12.30 -23.00
C GLU A 277 5.46 -12.81 -21.72
N ASP A 278 5.69 -14.07 -21.34
CA ASP A 278 5.13 -14.64 -20.11
C ASP A 278 6.00 -14.25 -18.90
N MET A 279 5.52 -13.26 -18.13
CA MET A 279 6.25 -12.78 -16.94
C MET A 279 6.45 -13.88 -15.90
N GLY A 280 5.49 -14.80 -15.76
CA GLY A 280 5.56 -15.93 -14.84
C GLY A 280 6.62 -16.95 -15.25
N GLU A 281 6.85 -17.15 -16.55
CA GLU A 281 7.97 -17.95 -17.03
C GLU A 281 9.32 -17.34 -16.64
N ILE A 282 9.49 -16.03 -16.86
CA ILE A 282 10.72 -15.31 -16.50
C ILE A 282 10.96 -15.41 -14.98
N ALA A 283 9.95 -15.08 -14.17
CA ALA A 283 10.06 -15.08 -12.72
C ALA A 283 10.40 -16.48 -12.15
N ARG A 284 9.79 -17.55 -12.68
CA ARG A 284 10.06 -18.92 -12.21
C ARG A 284 11.51 -19.37 -12.41
N ARG A 285 12.23 -18.85 -13.41
CA ARG A 285 13.66 -19.12 -13.60
C ARG A 285 14.50 -18.65 -12.41
N TYR A 286 13.99 -17.68 -11.65
CA TYR A 286 14.62 -17.09 -10.47
C TYR A 286 13.88 -17.45 -9.18
N GLY A 287 13.09 -18.53 -9.18
CA GLY A 287 12.33 -18.96 -7.99
C GLY A 287 11.14 -18.07 -7.63
N GLY A 288 10.74 -17.16 -8.53
CA GLY A 288 9.59 -16.30 -8.37
C GLY A 288 8.26 -16.91 -8.81
N ASP A 289 7.21 -16.11 -8.69
CA ASP A 289 5.83 -16.49 -8.98
C ASP A 289 5.11 -15.42 -9.82
N GLY A 290 3.95 -15.77 -10.37
CA GLY A 290 3.11 -14.82 -11.10
C GLY A 290 2.35 -15.41 -12.28
N SER A 291 1.70 -14.50 -12.99
CA SER A 291 0.93 -14.74 -14.21
C SER A 291 1.72 -14.33 -15.45
N ALA A 292 1.18 -14.64 -16.64
CA ALA A 292 1.78 -14.22 -17.90
C ALA A 292 1.93 -12.68 -18.05
N ASN A 293 1.08 -11.88 -17.39
CA ASN A 293 1.11 -10.42 -17.53
C ASN A 293 1.89 -9.71 -16.42
N GLU A 294 2.00 -10.35 -15.26
CA GLU A 294 2.58 -9.77 -14.06
C GLU A 294 3.14 -10.87 -13.17
N ALA A 295 4.40 -10.71 -12.78
CA ALA A 295 5.12 -11.67 -11.96
C ALA A 295 6.19 -10.94 -11.13
N ARG A 296 6.74 -11.64 -10.14
CA ARG A 296 7.82 -11.11 -9.32
C ARG A 296 8.79 -12.20 -8.94
N PHE A 297 10.04 -11.82 -8.69
CA PHE A 297 11.01 -12.69 -8.05
C PHE A 297 11.90 -11.88 -7.11
N GLN A 298 12.40 -12.56 -6.08
CA GLN A 298 13.38 -12.00 -5.16
C GLN A 298 14.78 -12.35 -5.66
N ALA A 299 15.71 -11.43 -5.51
CA ALA A 299 17.13 -11.68 -5.70
C ALA A 299 17.90 -11.43 -4.42
N ASP A 300 18.93 -12.24 -4.21
CA ASP A 300 19.98 -11.99 -3.22
C ASP A 300 21.05 -11.08 -3.86
N PRO A 301 21.20 -9.81 -3.41
CA PRO A 301 22.21 -8.90 -3.94
C PRO A 301 23.65 -9.33 -3.62
N MET A 302 23.83 -10.19 -2.60
CA MET A 302 25.11 -10.73 -2.17
C MET A 302 25.48 -12.06 -2.83
N ALA A 303 24.60 -12.64 -3.65
CA ALA A 303 24.95 -13.74 -4.55
C ALA A 303 25.83 -13.20 -5.70
N ALA A 304 27.06 -12.82 -5.35
CA ALA A 304 28.00 -11.96 -6.07
C ALA A 304 28.55 -12.52 -7.40
N PHE A 305 27.91 -13.55 -7.98
CA PHE A 305 28.32 -14.17 -9.25
C PHE A 305 27.12 -14.66 -10.08
N SER A 306 25.99 -13.95 -10.05
CA SER A 306 24.82 -14.26 -10.88
C SER A 306 24.57 -13.17 -11.93
N GLU A 307 23.94 -13.53 -13.06
CA GLU A 307 23.45 -12.59 -14.09
C GLU A 307 22.64 -11.43 -13.49
N ILE A 308 22.06 -11.63 -12.30
CA ILE A 308 21.22 -10.68 -11.57
C ILE A 308 21.98 -9.43 -11.11
N TYR A 309 23.29 -9.53 -10.81
CA TYR A 309 24.10 -8.35 -10.47
C TYR A 309 24.13 -7.33 -11.61
N TRP A 310 24.11 -7.81 -12.86
CA TRP A 310 24.03 -6.96 -14.05
C TRP A 310 22.61 -6.48 -14.37
N LEU A 311 21.58 -7.05 -13.74
CA LEU A 311 20.18 -6.61 -13.83
C LEU A 311 19.87 -5.45 -12.89
N LEU A 312 20.64 -5.26 -11.83
CA LEU A 312 20.53 -4.07 -10.99
C LEU A 312 20.92 -2.85 -11.83
N PRO A 313 20.06 -1.82 -11.92
CA PRO A 313 20.49 -0.54 -12.48
C PRO A 313 21.74 -0.08 -11.72
N GLN A 314 22.79 0.30 -12.46
CA GLN A 314 24.03 0.83 -11.89
C GLN A 314 23.67 1.82 -10.78
N ALA A 315 24.20 1.57 -9.57
CA ALA A 315 23.79 2.11 -8.28
C ALA A 315 22.87 3.36 -8.33
N PRO A 316 21.73 3.37 -7.61
CA PRO A 316 20.76 4.45 -7.72
C PRO A 316 21.45 5.79 -7.56
N ARG A 317 21.23 6.70 -8.51
CA ARG A 317 21.81 8.04 -8.48
C ARG A 317 21.44 8.67 -7.14
N LEU A 318 22.45 8.87 -6.28
CA LEU A 318 22.28 9.58 -5.02
C LEU A 318 21.64 10.94 -5.30
N LEU A 319 20.38 11.11 -4.86
CA LEU A 319 19.70 12.39 -4.96
C LEU A 319 20.43 13.40 -4.09
N LYS A 320 20.87 14.49 -4.70
CA LYS A 320 21.46 15.62 -3.97
C LYS A 320 20.43 16.23 -3.03
N ASP A 321 20.86 16.82 -1.93
CA ASP A 321 19.95 17.46 -0.96
C ASP A 321 19.04 18.51 -1.63
N ALA A 322 19.55 19.22 -2.63
CA ALA A 322 18.78 20.17 -3.44
C ALA A 322 17.64 19.53 -4.26
N GLU A 323 17.84 18.30 -4.75
CA GLU A 323 16.82 17.58 -5.51
C GLU A 323 15.69 17.11 -4.59
N VAL A 324 16.02 16.62 -3.38
CA VAL A 324 15.05 16.25 -2.35
C VAL A 324 14.33 17.48 -1.78
N ALA A 325 15.07 18.57 -1.52
CA ALA A 325 14.51 19.82 -0.99
C ALA A 325 13.50 20.44 -1.95
N ARG A 326 13.76 20.37 -3.26
CA ARG A 326 12.81 20.78 -4.30
C ARG A 326 11.48 20.04 -4.17
N VAL A 327 11.51 18.71 -4.03
CA VAL A 327 10.28 17.90 -3.92
C VAL A 327 9.54 18.25 -2.63
N ALA A 328 10.24 18.29 -1.49
CA ALA A 328 9.63 18.61 -0.20
C ALA A 328 9.03 20.05 -0.18
N HIS A 329 9.68 21.01 -0.82
CA HIS A 329 9.15 22.36 -1.02
C HIS A 329 7.87 22.37 -1.86
N GLU A 330 7.85 21.67 -3.00
CA GLU A 330 6.66 21.61 -3.87
C GLU A 330 5.48 20.91 -3.18
N VAL A 331 5.74 19.90 -2.33
CA VAL A 331 4.71 19.27 -1.50
C VAL A 331 4.12 20.25 -0.50
N ASN A 332 4.96 20.98 0.24
CA ASN A 332 4.50 21.99 1.18
C ASN A 332 3.76 23.14 0.47
N ARG A 333 4.19 23.54 -0.73
CA ARG A 333 3.50 24.53 -1.55
C ARG A 333 2.12 24.04 -1.98
N ALA A 334 2.02 22.82 -2.49
CA ALA A 334 0.75 22.23 -2.90
C ALA A 334 -0.22 22.09 -1.71
N TYR A 335 0.30 21.72 -0.53
CA TYR A 335 -0.46 21.69 0.70
C TYR A 335 -0.98 23.08 1.11
N CYS A 336 -0.13 24.12 1.09
CA CYS A 336 -0.55 25.50 1.33
C CYS A 336 -1.67 25.93 0.35
N ALA A 337 -1.49 25.69 -0.95
CA ALA A 337 -2.49 26.03 -1.97
C ALA A 337 -3.83 25.30 -1.73
N ALA A 338 -3.80 24.05 -1.28
CA ALA A 338 -5.00 23.29 -0.92
C ALA A 338 -5.75 23.88 0.30
N LEU A 339 -5.06 24.61 1.16
CA LEU A 339 -5.64 25.37 2.28
C LEU A 339 -6.08 26.79 1.87
N GLY A 340 -5.93 27.18 0.61
CA GLY A 340 -6.20 28.53 0.12
C GLY A 340 -5.07 29.53 0.38
N ASP A 341 -3.86 29.05 0.73
CA ASP A 341 -2.66 29.87 0.89
C ASP A 341 -1.75 29.76 -0.34
N ASP A 342 -1.88 30.73 -1.25
CA ASP A 342 -1.03 30.83 -2.46
C ASP A 342 0.24 31.66 -2.23
N SER A 343 0.61 31.97 -0.98
CA SER A 343 1.78 32.80 -0.68
C SER A 343 3.13 32.11 -0.99
N GLN A 344 3.15 30.78 -1.13
CA GLN A 344 4.35 30.05 -1.50
C GLN A 344 4.56 29.99 -3.01
N VAL A 345 5.68 30.53 -3.47
CA VAL A 345 6.13 30.43 -4.87
C VAL A 345 6.74 29.06 -5.18
N GLY A 346 6.70 28.66 -6.46
CA GLY A 346 7.36 27.44 -6.93
C GLY A 346 8.89 27.49 -6.77
N TRP A 347 9.54 26.33 -6.67
CA TRP A 347 10.98 26.19 -6.36
C TRP A 347 11.90 27.01 -7.27
N ALA A 348 11.59 27.07 -8.57
CA ALA A 348 12.38 27.82 -9.54
C ALA A 348 12.37 29.35 -9.27
N ALA A 349 11.27 29.85 -8.71
CA ALA A 349 11.07 31.25 -8.34
C ALA A 349 11.37 31.53 -6.85
N ALA A 350 11.66 30.50 -6.06
CA ALA A 350 11.95 30.65 -4.65
C ALA A 350 13.29 31.39 -4.44
N PRO A 351 13.32 32.40 -3.54
CA PRO A 351 14.55 33.12 -3.24
C PRO A 351 15.59 32.21 -2.59
N GLU A 352 16.87 32.57 -2.72
CA GLU A 352 17.99 31.71 -2.31
C GLU A 352 17.88 31.27 -0.85
N TRP A 353 17.60 32.19 0.06
CA TRP A 353 17.47 31.88 1.49
C TRP A 353 16.39 30.82 1.78
N GLN A 354 15.33 30.75 0.98
CA GLN A 354 14.26 29.76 1.16
C GLN A 354 14.71 28.40 0.64
N ARG A 355 15.41 28.36 -0.50
CA ARG A 355 16.02 27.12 -1.03
C ARG A 355 17.08 26.57 -0.08
N SER A 356 17.98 27.42 0.41
CA SER A 356 19.02 27.02 1.36
C SER A 356 18.41 26.50 2.68
N SER A 357 17.33 27.12 3.17
CA SER A 357 16.61 26.64 4.36
C SER A 357 16.00 25.25 4.16
N ALA A 358 15.40 24.99 2.99
CA ALA A 358 14.86 23.66 2.68
C ALA A 358 15.98 22.61 2.54
N ILE A 359 17.10 22.95 1.89
CA ILE A 359 18.28 22.07 1.77
C ILE A 359 18.84 21.72 3.14
N ALA A 360 18.95 22.70 4.05
CA ALA A 360 19.40 22.46 5.42
C ALA A 360 18.46 21.50 6.18
N GLY A 361 17.14 21.64 6.00
CA GLY A 361 16.15 20.71 6.57
C GLY A 361 16.30 19.28 6.06
N VAL A 362 16.58 19.10 4.76
CA VAL A 362 16.89 17.78 4.18
C VAL A 362 18.14 17.19 4.82
N ALA A 363 19.23 17.95 4.86
CA ALA A 363 20.49 17.50 5.45
C ALA A 363 20.33 17.12 6.93
N TYR A 364 19.52 17.87 7.68
CA TYR A 364 19.18 17.54 9.06
C TYR A 364 18.49 16.18 9.18
N HIS A 365 17.43 15.92 8.41
CA HIS A 365 16.70 14.66 8.45
C HIS A 365 17.53 13.47 7.96
N ARG A 366 18.43 13.67 6.99
CA ARG A 366 19.36 12.62 6.55
C ARG A 366 20.37 12.23 7.64
N ARG A 367 20.87 13.21 8.41
CA ARG A 367 21.75 12.96 9.56
C ARG A 367 21.00 12.41 10.77
N ASN A 368 19.69 12.66 10.86
CA ASN A 368 18.84 12.25 11.98
C ASN A 368 17.58 11.52 11.47
N PRO A 369 17.69 10.29 10.94
CA PRO A 369 16.57 9.62 10.27
C PRO A 369 15.35 9.41 11.17
N THR A 370 15.57 9.23 12.48
CA THR A 370 14.54 9.01 13.49
C THR A 370 14.02 10.29 14.15
N ALA A 371 14.50 11.48 13.74
CA ALA A 371 14.09 12.74 14.34
C ALA A 371 12.56 12.95 14.24
N ALA A 372 11.94 13.30 15.36
CA ALA A 372 10.54 13.70 15.34
C ALA A 372 10.37 15.02 14.55
N PRO A 373 9.20 15.28 13.93
CA PRO A 373 8.93 16.55 13.25
C PRO A 373 9.16 17.78 14.14
N SER A 374 8.91 17.67 15.44
CA SER A 374 9.20 18.72 16.42
C SER A 374 10.69 19.09 16.47
N ALA A 375 11.59 18.11 16.36
CA ALA A 375 13.03 18.35 16.37
C ALA A 375 13.50 19.05 15.09
N SER A 376 12.82 18.80 13.96
CA SER A 376 13.05 19.53 12.70
C SER A 376 12.64 20.99 12.82
N HIS A 377 11.45 21.24 13.38
CA HIS A 377 10.97 22.60 13.66
C HIS A 377 11.90 23.35 14.61
N GLU A 378 12.36 22.70 15.69
CA GLU A 378 13.31 23.28 16.65
C GLU A 378 14.66 23.61 15.98
N SER A 379 15.17 22.72 15.12
CA SER A 379 16.39 22.98 14.33
C SER A 379 16.21 24.17 13.39
N TRP A 380 15.07 24.24 12.69
CA TRP A 380 14.73 25.37 11.81
C TRP A 380 14.62 26.67 12.59
N MET A 381 13.93 26.65 13.74
CA MET A 381 13.76 27.81 14.61
C MET A 381 15.10 28.30 15.16
N ALA A 382 15.96 27.39 15.62
CA ALA A 382 17.29 27.73 16.12
C ALA A 382 18.14 28.41 15.02
N GLN A 383 18.10 27.89 13.79
CA GLN A 383 18.79 28.52 12.66
C GLN A 383 18.22 29.92 12.36
N LYS A 384 16.89 30.07 12.33
CA LYS A 384 16.25 31.37 12.10
C LYS A 384 16.62 32.40 13.17
N LEU A 385 16.61 32.01 14.44
CA LEU A 385 17.04 32.88 15.54
C LEU A 385 18.51 33.29 15.39
N ALA A 386 19.40 32.33 15.03
CA ALA A 386 20.81 32.62 14.77
C ALA A 386 21.01 33.59 13.58
N ASP A 387 20.17 33.49 12.56
CA ASP A 387 20.16 34.39 11.39
C ASP A 387 19.52 35.77 11.70
N GLY A 388 19.13 36.01 12.95
CA GLY A 388 18.55 37.26 13.44
C GLY A 388 17.06 37.42 13.19
N TRP A 389 16.33 36.32 12.97
CA TRP A 389 14.87 36.36 12.89
C TRP A 389 14.24 36.44 14.28
N THR A 390 13.09 37.10 14.37
CA THR A 390 12.32 37.24 15.60
C THR A 390 10.85 36.90 15.37
N TYR A 391 10.12 36.61 16.45
CA TYR A 391 8.69 36.39 16.35
C TYR A 391 7.97 37.65 15.84
N GLY A 392 6.98 37.45 14.97
CA GLY A 392 6.02 38.49 14.57
C GLY A 392 4.78 37.86 13.92
N GLU A 393 3.63 38.52 14.02
CA GLU A 393 2.33 37.97 13.59
C GLU A 393 2.26 37.67 12.08
N VAL A 394 3.05 38.38 11.28
CA VAL A 394 3.13 38.23 9.83
C VAL A 394 4.58 37.96 9.45
N LYS A 395 4.78 37.08 8.46
CA LYS A 395 6.10 36.80 7.91
C LYS A 395 6.58 37.99 7.09
N ASP A 396 7.66 38.63 7.52
CA ASP A 396 8.31 39.71 6.78
C ASP A 396 9.80 39.38 6.59
N PRO A 397 10.25 39.04 5.37
CA PRO A 397 11.66 38.78 5.09
C PRO A 397 12.57 39.99 5.27
N GLY A 398 12.08 41.21 5.07
CA GLY A 398 12.83 42.45 5.25
C GLY A 398 13.04 42.78 6.72
N ALA A 399 11.99 42.66 7.53
CA ALA A 399 12.06 42.84 8.99
C ALA A 399 12.57 41.59 9.75
N LYS A 400 12.77 40.47 9.04
CA LYS A 400 13.12 39.15 9.59
C LYS A 400 12.17 38.69 10.69
N THR A 401 10.87 38.83 10.48
CA THR A 401 9.85 38.32 11.41
C THR A 401 9.16 37.08 10.85
N HIS A 402 8.79 36.13 11.72
CA HIS A 402 8.03 34.94 11.31
C HIS A 402 7.04 34.47 12.39
N PRO A 403 5.77 34.16 12.04
CA PRO A 403 4.74 33.76 13.01
C PRO A 403 4.94 32.36 13.60
N CYS A 404 5.87 31.59 13.04
CA CYS A 404 6.15 30.21 13.45
C CYS A 404 7.34 30.12 14.41
N LEU A 405 7.94 31.25 14.82
CA LEU A 405 8.99 31.28 15.85
C LEU A 405 8.37 31.15 17.25
N VAL A 406 7.64 30.06 17.44
CA VAL A 406 7.00 29.61 18.67
C VAL A 406 7.30 28.12 18.87
N ARG A 407 6.99 27.58 20.05
CA ARG A 407 7.21 26.14 20.32
C ARG A 407 6.34 25.31 19.37
N PHE A 408 6.82 24.12 19.00
CA PHE A 408 6.11 23.23 18.08
C PHE A 408 4.66 22.93 18.53
N ALA A 409 4.44 22.75 19.83
CA ALA A 409 3.11 22.50 20.39
C ALA A 409 2.13 23.67 20.20
N ASP A 410 2.64 24.90 20.12
CA ASP A 410 1.85 26.13 19.98
C ASP A 410 1.56 26.49 18.51
N LEU A 411 2.13 25.73 17.56
CA LEU A 411 1.86 25.93 16.14
C LEU A 411 0.42 25.50 15.78
N PRO A 412 -0.22 26.21 14.86
CA PRO A 412 -1.42 25.72 14.18
C PRO A 412 -1.18 24.34 13.57
N VAL A 413 -2.24 23.51 13.51
CA VAL A 413 -2.17 22.14 12.96
C VAL A 413 -1.63 22.14 11.54
N GLU A 414 -1.98 23.17 10.76
CA GLU A 414 -1.57 23.35 9.37
C GLU A 414 -0.05 23.56 9.28
N GLN A 415 0.55 24.32 10.19
CA GLN A 415 2.00 24.53 10.19
C GLN A 415 2.74 23.27 10.66
N ARG A 416 2.24 22.57 11.69
CA ARG A 416 2.82 21.27 12.10
C ARG A 416 2.76 20.25 10.97
N THR A 417 1.64 20.19 10.24
CA THR A 417 1.45 19.27 9.11
C THR A 417 2.55 19.43 8.06
N LYS A 418 3.04 20.66 7.82
CA LYS A 418 4.16 20.90 6.89
C LYS A 418 5.45 20.22 7.35
N ASP A 419 5.76 20.18 8.64
CA ASP A 419 6.94 19.47 9.15
C ASP A 419 6.77 17.95 9.04
N TYR A 420 5.55 17.43 9.28
CA TYR A 420 5.23 16.02 9.06
C TYR A 420 5.40 15.64 7.58
N LEU A 421 4.82 16.40 6.66
CA LEU A 421 4.94 16.16 5.22
C LEU A 421 6.40 16.26 4.74
N PHE A 422 7.12 17.29 5.19
CA PHE A 422 8.52 17.47 4.82
C PHE A 422 9.38 16.29 5.27
N SER A 423 9.29 15.90 6.54
CA SER A 423 10.05 14.76 7.07
C SER A 423 9.70 13.44 6.39
N ALA A 424 8.41 13.20 6.09
CA ALA A 424 7.95 12.01 5.39
C ALA A 424 8.53 11.93 3.96
N VAL A 425 8.53 13.05 3.23
CA VAL A 425 9.12 13.13 1.88
C VAL A 425 10.62 12.86 1.92
N VAL A 426 11.35 13.47 2.86
CA VAL A 426 12.81 13.28 2.97
C VAL A 426 13.16 11.82 3.27
N ARG A 427 12.42 11.18 4.19
CA ARG A 427 12.60 9.76 4.53
C ARG A 427 12.34 8.87 3.31
N ALA A 428 11.16 9.02 2.69
CA ALA A 428 10.78 8.21 1.53
C ALA A 428 11.80 8.31 0.39
N LEU A 429 12.35 9.50 0.13
CA LEU A 429 13.35 9.71 -0.92
C LEU A 429 14.78 9.29 -0.52
N SER A 430 15.07 9.20 0.79
CA SER A 430 16.38 8.73 1.28
C SER A 430 16.42 7.21 1.40
N ASP A 431 15.31 6.57 1.73
CA ASP A 431 15.20 5.10 1.82
C ASP A 431 15.21 4.45 0.43
N ALA A 432 14.68 5.12 -0.59
CA ALA A 432 14.67 4.65 -1.97
C ALA A 432 16.05 4.66 -2.67
N VAL A 433 17.04 5.35 -2.08
CA VAL A 433 18.36 5.57 -2.69
C VAL A 433 19.42 5.32 -1.62
N GLY A 434 19.86 4.06 -1.52
CA GLY A 434 20.64 3.51 -0.40
C GLY A 434 21.64 4.45 0.29
N THR A 435 21.71 4.34 1.61
CA THR A 435 22.57 5.15 2.47
C THR A 435 24.06 4.80 2.30
N ARG A 436 24.89 5.79 1.97
CA ARG A 436 26.29 5.82 2.40
C ARG A 436 26.41 6.90 3.46
N THR A 437 26.54 6.50 4.72
CA THR A 437 27.14 7.35 5.73
C THR A 437 28.60 7.50 5.33
N THR A 438 29.01 8.66 4.85
CA THR A 438 30.45 8.98 4.77
C THR A 438 30.92 9.24 6.19
N ALA A 439 31.19 8.15 6.91
CA ALA A 439 32.06 8.13 8.07
C ALA A 439 33.14 7.11 7.70
N ASP A 440 34.22 7.62 7.11
CA ASP A 440 35.61 7.19 7.26
C ASP A 440 36.40 7.73 6.06
N GLU A 441 37.29 8.67 6.39
CA GLU A 441 38.44 9.08 5.59
C GLU A 441 39.44 7.93 5.44
#